data_AF-F3AUM2-F1
#
_entry.id   AF-F3AUM2-F1
#
_cell.length_a   1.000
_cell.length_b   1.000
_cell.length_c   1.000
_cell.angle_alpha   90.00
_cell.angle_beta   90.00
_cell.angle_gamma   90.00
#
_symmetry.space_group_name_H-M   'P 1'
#
loop_
_entity.id
_entity.type
_entity.pdbx_description
1 polymer ?
#
loop_
_entity_poly.entity_id
_entity_poly.type
_entity_poly.pdbx_seq_one_letter_code
_entity_poly.pdbx_strand_id
1 'polypeptide(L)'
;MLAPVIKLSINQKEVSKMLKLEFVNAVAEDSGYGLEVNGKSLEDIISIALGTKAGNHSGYNSGLPKFKSNCCNVTVIIDPQLVTTHIEDEHNVYHTVKELEEDAVAEYERIKAENAKADPEE
;
A
#
# COMPACT_ATOMS: atom_id res chain seq x y z
N MET A 1 -38.44 48.50 -18.75
CA MET A 1 -38.16 47.04 -18.81
C MET A 1 -36.70 46.86 -18.42
N LEU A 2 -36.45 46.20 -17.29
CA LEU A 2 -35.11 46.02 -16.70
C LEU A 2 -34.35 44.91 -17.43
N ALA A 3 -33.04 45.11 -17.59
CA ALA A 3 -32.12 44.25 -18.33
C ALA A 3 -32.03 42.83 -17.73
N PRO A 4 -31.74 41.79 -18.54
CA PRO A 4 -31.58 40.43 -18.05
C PRO A 4 -30.33 40.30 -17.15
N VAL A 5 -30.53 39.72 -15.96
CA VAL A 5 -29.49 39.31 -15.03
C VAL A 5 -28.80 38.06 -15.61
N ILE A 6 -27.56 38.19 -16.06
CA ILE A 6 -26.74 37.05 -16.48
C ILE A 6 -26.19 36.36 -15.22
N LYS A 7 -26.56 35.08 -15.06
CA LYS A 7 -26.04 34.16 -14.04
C LYS A 7 -24.51 34.05 -14.13
N LEU A 8 -23.86 34.02 -12.97
CA LEU A 8 -22.45 33.67 -12.82
C LEU A 8 -22.10 32.41 -13.62
N SER A 9 -21.12 32.51 -14.52
CA SER A 9 -20.37 31.38 -15.02
C SER A 9 -19.01 31.40 -14.33
N ILE A 10 -18.89 30.67 -13.22
CA ILE A 10 -17.61 30.36 -12.62
C ILE A 10 -17.01 29.25 -13.50
N ASN A 11 -16.17 29.62 -14.45
CA ASN A 11 -15.25 28.67 -15.07
C ASN A 11 -14.22 28.29 -14.01
N GLN A 12 -14.58 27.28 -13.21
CA GLN A 12 -13.74 26.77 -12.15
C GLN A 12 -12.56 26.02 -12.80
N LYS A 13 -11.48 26.77 -13.02
CA LYS A 13 -10.09 26.34 -13.14
C LYS A 13 -9.80 25.24 -14.18
N GLU A 14 -9.11 25.65 -15.24
CA GLU A 14 -7.85 24.97 -15.58
C GLU A 14 -7.07 24.72 -14.27
N VAL A 15 -7.05 23.48 -13.79
CA VAL A 15 -5.85 22.67 -13.87
C VAL A 15 -6.24 21.21 -13.97
N SER A 16 -6.25 20.68 -15.19
CA SER A 16 -6.05 19.26 -15.47
C SER A 16 -4.63 18.88 -15.03
N LYS A 17 -4.36 18.93 -13.73
CA LYS A 17 -3.07 18.51 -13.19
C LYS A 17 -3.17 17.01 -13.02
N MET A 18 -2.74 16.31 -14.05
CA MET A 18 -2.40 14.89 -13.95
C MET A 18 -1.43 14.72 -12.78
N LEU A 19 -1.86 14.00 -11.75
CA LEU A 19 -0.99 13.69 -10.62
C LEU A 19 -0.16 12.46 -11.02
N LYS A 20 1.13 12.65 -11.27
CA LYS A 20 2.09 11.57 -11.52
C LYS A 20 3.02 11.47 -10.31
N LEU A 21 2.97 10.34 -9.60
CA LEU A 21 3.92 9.98 -8.56
C LEU A 21 4.90 8.97 -9.16
N GLU A 22 6.17 9.32 -9.21
CA GLU A 22 7.24 8.47 -9.75
C GLU A 22 8.38 8.47 -8.76
N PHE A 23 8.77 7.27 -8.30
CA PHE A 23 9.84 7.07 -7.36
C PHE A 23 10.98 6.35 -8.09
N VAL A 24 12.16 6.97 -8.13
CA VAL A 24 13.34 6.43 -8.80
C VAL A 24 14.31 5.96 -7.73
N ASN A 25 14.76 4.69 -7.81
CA ASN A 25 15.65 4.05 -6.82
C ASN A 25 15.11 4.12 -5.37
N ALA A 26 13.80 4.09 -5.19
CA ALA A 26 13.20 4.08 -3.87
C ALA A 26 13.28 2.69 -3.22
N VAL A 27 13.33 2.68 -1.90
CA VAL A 27 13.17 1.46 -1.11
C VAL A 27 11.67 1.23 -0.96
N ALA A 28 11.19 0.08 -1.45
CA ALA A 28 9.81 -0.34 -1.32
C ALA A 28 9.76 -1.57 -0.41
N GLU A 29 8.98 -1.48 0.67
CA GLU A 29 8.86 -2.53 1.69
C GLU A 29 7.40 -2.83 1.94
N ASP A 30 7.04 -4.11 2.08
CA ASP A 30 5.72 -4.54 2.53
C ASP A 30 5.89 -5.57 3.65
N SER A 31 5.44 -5.19 4.85
CA SER A 31 5.48 -6.02 6.06
C SER A 31 4.14 -6.69 6.38
N GLY A 32 3.18 -6.63 5.45
CA GLY A 32 1.79 -7.07 5.65
C GLY A 32 0.85 -5.98 6.16
N TYR A 33 1.36 -4.77 6.42
CA TYR A 33 0.57 -3.59 6.84
C TYR A 33 0.36 -2.56 5.72
N GLY A 34 0.72 -2.93 4.48
CA GLY A 34 0.65 -2.06 3.32
C GLY A 34 2.03 -1.57 2.88
N LEU A 35 2.10 -1.12 1.62
CA LEU A 35 3.36 -0.75 1.00
C LEU A 35 3.91 0.53 1.61
N GLU A 36 5.17 0.49 2.02
CA GLU A 36 5.97 1.66 2.37
C GLU A 36 6.94 2.00 1.24
N VAL A 37 7.10 3.29 0.96
CA VAL A 37 8.06 3.82 -0.01
C VAL A 37 8.93 4.84 0.72
N ASN A 38 10.23 4.54 0.83
CA ASN A 38 11.21 5.33 1.58
C ASN A 38 10.77 5.58 3.05
N GLY A 39 10.29 4.55 3.74
CA GLY A 39 9.86 4.62 5.15
C GLY A 39 8.59 5.43 5.38
N LYS A 40 7.74 5.57 4.36
CA LYS A 40 6.42 6.22 4.44
C LYS A 40 5.38 5.35 3.77
N SER A 41 4.23 5.16 4.42
CA SER A 41 3.09 4.46 3.82
C SER A 41 2.69 5.09 2.47
N LEU A 42 2.49 4.25 1.46
CA LEU A 42 2.01 4.66 0.15
C LEU A 42 0.64 5.35 0.25
N GLU A 43 -0.21 4.91 1.18
CA GLU A 43 -1.51 5.54 1.47
C GLU A 43 -1.33 7.01 1.85
N ASP A 44 -0.36 7.29 2.72
CA ASP A 44 -0.05 8.63 3.18
C ASP A 44 0.47 9.50 2.04
N ILE A 45 1.37 8.95 1.22
CA ILE A 45 1.93 9.70 0.08
C ILE A 45 0.82 10.08 -0.91
N ILE A 46 -0.07 9.13 -1.25
CA ILE A 46 -1.22 9.38 -2.12
C ILE A 46 -2.16 10.40 -1.48
N SER A 47 -2.48 10.25 -0.19
CA SER A 47 -3.41 11.15 0.51
C SER A 47 -2.88 12.58 0.60
N ILE A 48 -1.58 12.75 0.84
CA ILE A 48 -0.93 14.07 0.83
C ILE A 48 -0.99 14.67 -0.58
N ALA A 49 -0.68 13.87 -1.60
CA ALA A 49 -0.68 14.32 -2.99
C ALA A 49 -2.08 14.72 -3.50
N LEU A 50 -3.12 14.05 -3.03
CA LEU A 50 -4.53 14.39 -3.29
C LEU A 50 -5.06 15.53 -2.41
N GLY A 51 -4.27 16.01 -1.44
CA GLY A 51 -4.69 17.05 -0.49
C GLY A 51 -5.72 16.58 0.54
N THR A 52 -5.82 15.26 0.76
CA THR A 52 -6.75 14.63 1.71
C THR A 52 -6.08 14.26 3.04
N LYS A 53 -4.76 14.51 3.17
CA LYS A 53 -3.97 14.40 4.39
C LYS A 53 -3.02 15.59 4.54
N ALA A 54 -2.85 16.10 5.75
CA ALA A 54 -1.90 17.16 6.09
C ALA A 54 -1.22 16.86 7.43
N GLY A 55 0.10 16.65 7.44
CA GLY A 55 0.81 16.16 8.62
C GLY A 55 0.23 14.83 9.12
N ASN A 56 -0.07 14.74 10.41
CA ASN A 56 -0.72 13.57 11.01
C ASN A 56 -2.26 13.64 10.99
N HIS A 57 -2.85 14.62 10.29
CA HIS A 57 -4.31 14.77 10.19
C HIS A 57 -4.82 14.09 8.91
N SER A 58 -5.57 13.01 9.07
CA SER A 58 -6.34 12.30 8.04
C SER A 58 -7.62 11.70 8.65
N GLY A 59 -8.53 11.17 7.82
CA GLY A 59 -9.70 10.42 8.28
C GLY A 59 -10.96 11.23 8.63
N TYR A 60 -11.96 10.55 9.20
CA TYR A 60 -13.22 11.14 9.62
C TYR A 60 -12.98 12.24 10.67
N ASN A 61 -13.56 13.43 10.44
CA ASN A 61 -13.44 14.64 11.29
C ASN A 61 -12.12 15.41 11.21
N SER A 62 -11.23 15.10 10.26
CA SER A 62 -10.02 15.92 10.00
C SER A 62 -10.32 17.31 9.43
N GLY A 63 -11.55 17.56 8.96
CA GLY A 63 -11.91 18.76 8.21
C GLY A 63 -11.33 18.81 6.78
N LEU A 64 -10.55 17.80 6.39
CA LEU A 64 -9.99 17.68 5.05
C LEU A 64 -11.02 17.11 4.06
N PRO A 65 -10.96 17.52 2.77
CA PRO A 65 -11.85 16.99 1.76
C PRO A 65 -11.59 15.50 1.54
N LYS A 66 -12.64 14.76 1.16
CA LYS A 66 -12.50 13.41 0.60
C LYS A 66 -12.25 13.51 -0.90
N PHE A 67 -11.26 12.79 -1.41
CA PHE A 67 -11.09 12.62 -2.85
C PHE A 67 -12.12 11.62 -3.38
N LYS A 68 -12.87 12.00 -4.41
CA LYS A 68 -13.79 11.11 -5.14
C LYS A 68 -13.89 11.60 -6.59
N SER A 69 -13.64 10.72 -7.55
CA SER A 69 -13.81 10.99 -8.97
C SER A 69 -14.47 9.80 -9.65
N ASN A 70 -15.36 10.06 -10.62
CA ASN A 70 -15.97 9.05 -11.49
C ASN A 70 -15.27 8.98 -12.87
N CYS A 71 -14.19 9.74 -13.06
CA CYS A 71 -13.36 9.77 -14.25
C CYS A 71 -11.92 10.05 -13.82
N CYS A 72 -11.18 8.98 -13.49
CA CYS A 72 -9.81 9.07 -12.99
C CYS A 72 -9.00 7.88 -13.50
N ASN A 73 -7.84 8.15 -14.09
CA ASN A 73 -6.87 7.13 -14.43
C ASN A 73 -5.88 6.99 -13.26
N VAL A 74 -5.67 5.77 -12.77
CA VAL A 74 -4.69 5.46 -11.73
C VAL A 74 -3.75 4.39 -12.28
N THR A 75 -2.45 4.64 -12.22
CA THR A 75 -1.42 3.68 -12.64
C THR A 75 -0.41 3.54 -11.51
N VAL A 76 -0.20 2.31 -11.05
CA VAL A 76 0.81 1.93 -10.07
C VAL A 76 1.63 0.82 -10.72
N ILE A 77 2.95 1.01 -10.82
CA ILE A 77 3.88 0.03 -11.38
C ILE A 77 4.86 -0.31 -10.27
N ILE A 78 4.89 -1.59 -9.88
CA ILE A 78 5.86 -2.15 -8.94
C ILE A 78 6.79 -3.01 -9.80
N ASP A 79 7.97 -2.48 -10.10
CA ASP A 79 8.99 -3.13 -10.93
C ASP A 79 10.24 -3.38 -10.07
N PRO A 80 10.18 -4.40 -9.18
CA PRO A 80 11.28 -4.69 -8.27
C PRO A 80 12.49 -5.10 -9.11
N GLN A 81 13.58 -4.35 -8.96
CA GLN A 81 14.84 -4.74 -9.59
C GLN A 81 15.38 -5.98 -8.90
N LEU A 82 16.05 -6.84 -9.66
CA LEU A 82 16.61 -8.09 -9.12
C LEU A 82 17.65 -7.76 -8.06
N VAL A 83 17.26 -7.89 -6.80
CA VAL A 83 18.14 -7.89 -5.64
C VAL A 83 18.12 -9.28 -5.06
N THR A 84 19.28 -9.82 -4.70
CA THR A 84 19.37 -11.03 -3.88
C THR A 84 18.83 -10.69 -2.50
N THR A 85 17.53 -10.92 -2.30
CA THR A 85 16.92 -10.88 -0.97
C THR A 85 17.20 -12.23 -0.31
N HIS A 86 18.04 -12.20 0.72
CA HIS A 86 18.15 -13.31 1.66
C HIS A 86 16.97 -13.18 2.61
N ILE A 87 16.06 -14.14 2.57
CA ILE A 87 15.06 -14.30 3.62
C ILE A 87 15.77 -15.14 4.68
N GLU A 88 16.02 -14.62 5.87
CA GLU A 88 16.70 -15.36 6.92
C GLU A 88 15.90 -15.29 8.23
N ASP A 89 15.89 -16.40 8.96
CA ASP A 89 15.49 -16.44 10.37
C ASP A 89 16.73 -16.79 11.23
N GLU A 90 16.56 -17.07 12.52
CA GLU A 90 17.69 -17.39 13.41
C GLU A 90 18.44 -18.70 13.06
N HIS A 91 17.89 -19.53 12.18
CA HIS A 91 18.35 -20.89 11.90
C HIS A 91 18.58 -21.19 10.42
N ASN A 92 17.87 -20.52 9.51
CA ASN A 92 17.80 -20.84 8.09
C ASN A 92 17.95 -19.59 7.21
N VAL A 93 18.47 -19.80 5.99
CA VAL A 93 18.50 -18.82 4.91
C VAL A 93 17.74 -19.39 3.71
N TYR A 94 16.74 -18.66 3.25
CA TYR A 94 15.90 -18.98 2.10
C TYR A 94 16.19 -18.01 0.96
N HIS A 95 16.32 -18.56 -0.24
CA HIS A 95 16.59 -17.82 -1.47
C HIS A 95 15.31 -17.52 -2.26
N THR A 96 14.19 -18.15 -1.89
CA THR A 96 12.86 -17.85 -2.42
C THR A 96 11.80 -17.94 -1.33
N VAL A 97 10.69 -17.23 -1.50
CA VAL A 97 9.50 -17.37 -0.64
C VAL A 97 8.99 -18.81 -0.66
N LYS A 98 9.12 -19.50 -1.79
CA LYS A 98 8.73 -20.90 -1.92
C LYS A 98 9.53 -21.82 -0.98
N GLU A 99 10.83 -21.61 -0.86
CA GLU A 99 11.69 -22.38 0.08
C GLU A 99 11.26 -22.16 1.53
N LEU A 100 10.94 -20.91 1.90
CA LEU A 100 10.40 -20.58 3.21
C LEU A 100 9.06 -21.28 3.47
N GLU A 101 8.13 -21.24 2.51
CA GLU A 101 6.82 -21.90 2.62
C GLU A 101 6.95 -23.42 2.75
N GLU A 102 7.86 -24.05 2.00
CA GLU A 102 8.12 -25.49 2.08
C GLU A 102 8.67 -25.90 3.45
N ASP A 103 9.56 -25.11 4.04
CA ASP A 103 10.10 -25.39 5.38
C ASP A 103 9.04 -25.20 6.47
N ALA A 104 8.25 -24.12 6.42
CA ALA A 104 7.15 -23.90 7.35
C ALA A 104 6.10 -25.03 7.31
N VAL A 105 5.80 -25.55 6.12
CA VAL A 105 4.91 -26.71 5.95
C VAL A 105 5.53 -27.97 6.53
N ALA A 106 6.83 -28.20 6.30
CA ALA A 106 7.55 -29.35 6.84
C ALA A 106 7.61 -29.33 8.38
N GLU A 107 7.83 -28.16 8.97
CA GLU A 107 7.80 -27.95 10.41
C GLU A 107 6.41 -28.23 10.98
N TYR A 108 5.36 -27.69 10.35
CA TYR A 108 3.97 -27.94 10.75
C TYR A 108 3.62 -29.44 10.75
N GLU A 109 3.97 -30.16 9.70
CA GLU A 109 3.69 -31.61 9.62
C GLU A 109 4.50 -32.42 10.65
N ARG A 110 5.73 -32.01 10.98
CA ARG A 110 6.52 -32.62 12.06
C ARG A 110 5.84 -32.44 13.42
N ILE A 111 5.46 -31.20 13.76
CA ILE A 111 4.79 -30.88 15.02
C ILE A 111 3.44 -31.62 15.12
N LYS A 112 2.68 -31.66 14.03
CA LYS A 112 1.42 -32.40 13.97
C LYS A 112 1.61 -33.91 14.19
N ALA A 113 2.62 -34.51 13.58
CA ALA A 113 2.94 -35.92 13.77
C ALA A 113 3.48 -36.24 15.17
N GLU A 114 4.18 -35.30 15.81
CA GLU A 114 4.65 -35.43 17.19
C GLU A 114 3.48 -35.32 18.18
N ASN A 115 2.59 -34.34 18.01
CA ASN A 115 1.38 -34.17 18.81
C ASN A 115 0.45 -35.38 18.69
N ALA A 116 0.29 -35.95 17.49
CA ALA A 116 -0.50 -37.17 17.28
C ALA A 116 0.10 -38.42 17.96
N LYS A 117 1.39 -38.41 18.32
CA LYS A 117 2.03 -39.49 19.11
C LYS A 117 2.00 -39.20 20.61
N ALA A 118 1.87 -37.92 20.99
CA ALA A 118 1.84 -37.47 22.38
C ALA A 118 0.42 -37.45 22.97
N ASP A 119 -0.62 -37.63 22.14
CA ASP A 119 -2.01 -37.79 22.56
C ASP A 119 -2.41 -39.29 22.50
N PRO A 120 -2.20 -40.08 23.57
CA PRO A 120 -2.85 -41.38 23.69
C PRO A 120 -4.34 -41.11 23.96
N GLU A 121 -5.22 -41.63 23.10
CA GLU A 121 -6.68 -41.63 23.30
C GLU A 121 -7.02 -41.87 24.79
N GLU A 122 -7.63 -40.87 25.45
CA GLU A 122 -8.39 -41.04 26.71
C GLU A 122 -9.85 -41.41 26.42
#